data_AF-A0A2D8LG45-F1
#
_entry.id   AF-A0A2D8LG45-F1
#
_cell.length_a   1.000
_cell.length_b   1.000
_cell.length_c   1.000
_cell.angle_alpha   90.00
_cell.angle_beta   90.00
_cell.angle_gamma   90.00
#
_symmetry.space_group_name_H-M   'P 1'
#
loop_
_entity.id
_entity.type
_entity.pdbx_description
1 polymer ?
#
loop_
_entity_poly.entity_id
_entity_poly.type
_entity_poly.pdbx_seq_one_letter_code
_entity_poly.pdbx_strand_id
1 'polypeptide(L)'
;MKNKTAQIFFGLVAALCCFQVSAQIEIENKIVDFGTLMPIESASVYVQGTTIGVVSNVDGKFALSIPEKFASDTLVVSSIGYKSFKSVVSEFDGSMDIYLEEDVASLDEVLIVAETRPKTGNDIVIRAIEELEDNLPEMAYLQKGFLRHKERNKVEYKWLIESALTVYDSSYAAGAKDHLKINIDENRKSYDLRDVDSLYAYTAYLKKRTNNRNLRAKNLRRDTIKTASLVKAIRWNDERVNGLDNLFKGKLNMVRNANATSALFGKNMLDRHQFRLDTVLVENDRKLYKIEISKGEDYVGLNTPGMYNEGFEPKGWLYIYWDTFAFKKIEYELVAASKEQKSRSKSLFGTLLNHKLVINYQEFEGKMYPNYIYYETPKLVNIGDRSSDQFVEGREAFNENKDERYYNTIQEIVFTEVIQDREQIAQELDKEWSEDIFSPRPYNKEFWKNYNVLLESEEEEKLIQDLSKRASLFKQ
;
A
#
# COMPACT_ATOMS: atom_id res chain seq x y z
N MET A 1 -52.20 -33.83 16.26
CA MET A 1 -51.56 -32.64 15.64
C MET A 1 -50.93 -31.66 16.65
N LYS A 2 -50.68 -32.02 17.93
CA LYS A 2 -50.15 -31.08 18.94
C LYS A 2 -48.62 -31.11 19.17
N ASN A 3 -47.87 -32.06 18.61
CA ASN A 3 -46.43 -32.20 18.85
C ASN A 3 -45.52 -31.81 17.68
N LYS A 4 -46.05 -31.55 16.47
CA LYS A 4 -45.22 -31.20 15.30
C LYS A 4 -44.77 -29.73 15.31
N THR A 5 -45.60 -28.82 15.80
CA THR A 5 -45.26 -27.39 15.90
C THR A 5 -44.19 -27.11 16.96
N ALA A 6 -44.18 -27.86 18.08
CA ALA A 6 -43.16 -27.71 19.11
C ALA A 6 -41.78 -28.24 18.64
N GLN A 7 -41.74 -29.33 17.86
CA GLN A 7 -40.51 -29.87 17.29
C GLN A 7 -39.90 -28.96 16.21
N ILE A 8 -40.74 -28.30 15.39
CA ILE A 8 -40.28 -27.33 14.39
C ILE A 8 -39.74 -26.07 15.06
N PHE A 9 -40.36 -25.62 16.15
CA PHE A 9 -39.87 -24.46 16.91
C PHE A 9 -38.56 -24.76 17.65
N PHE A 10 -38.40 -25.98 18.19
CA PHE A 10 -37.14 -26.39 18.84
C PHE A 10 -36.00 -26.58 17.83
N GLY A 11 -36.29 -27.04 16.61
CA GLY A 11 -35.32 -27.10 15.50
C GLY A 11 -34.89 -25.72 14.98
N LEU A 12 -35.81 -24.75 14.95
CA LEU A 12 -35.51 -23.36 14.56
C LEU A 12 -34.72 -22.59 15.63
N VAL A 13 -34.92 -22.88 16.92
CA VAL A 13 -34.14 -22.28 18.01
C VAL A 13 -32.75 -22.92 18.12
N ALA A 14 -32.61 -24.23 17.87
CA ALA A 14 -31.30 -24.89 17.83
C ALA A 14 -30.44 -24.44 16.63
N ALA A 15 -31.06 -24.08 15.51
CA ALA A 15 -30.36 -23.50 14.35
C ALA A 15 -29.91 -22.04 14.57
N LEU A 16 -30.50 -21.32 15.53
CA LEU A 16 -30.09 -19.94 15.87
C LEU A 16 -28.94 -19.85 16.89
N CYS A 17 -28.51 -20.96 17.49
CA CYS A 17 -27.44 -20.98 18.51
C CYS A 17 -26.06 -21.38 18.01
N CYS A 18 -25.86 -21.60 16.70
CA CYS A 18 -24.54 -21.83 16.11
C CYS A 18 -23.91 -20.56 15.56
N PHE A 19 -23.95 -19.45 16.31
CA PHE A 19 -22.93 -18.42 16.11
C PHE A 19 -21.68 -18.91 16.81
N GLN A 20 -20.82 -19.62 16.07
CA GLN A 20 -19.47 -19.86 16.53
C GLN A 20 -18.76 -18.52 16.58
N VAL A 21 -18.79 -17.87 17.73
CA VAL A 21 -17.83 -16.82 18.05
C VAL A 21 -16.49 -17.54 18.15
N SER A 22 -15.69 -17.50 17.08
CA SER A 22 -14.32 -17.99 17.15
C SER A 22 -13.57 -17.08 18.11
N ALA A 23 -13.07 -17.65 19.20
CA ALA A 23 -12.12 -16.95 20.06
C ALA A 23 -10.88 -16.57 19.23
N GLN A 24 -10.34 -15.40 19.51
CA GLN A 24 -9.13 -14.87 18.90
C GLN A 24 -8.12 -14.59 20.00
N ILE A 25 -6.86 -14.89 19.71
CA ILE A 25 -5.70 -14.54 20.53
C ILE A 25 -5.16 -13.23 19.97
N GLU A 26 -5.18 -12.18 20.77
CA GLU A 26 -4.60 -10.88 20.43
C GLU A 26 -3.16 -10.82 20.94
N ILE A 27 -2.21 -10.56 20.04
CA ILE A 27 -0.81 -10.36 20.37
C ILE A 27 -0.42 -8.93 20.02
N GLU A 28 -0.05 -8.16 21.04
CA GLU A 28 0.52 -6.82 20.90
C GLU A 28 1.90 -6.80 21.54
N ASN A 29 2.90 -6.29 20.82
CA ASN A 29 4.26 -6.16 21.34
C ASN A 29 5.07 -5.13 20.51
N LYS A 30 6.32 -4.91 20.92
CA LYS A 30 7.29 -4.03 20.27
C LYS A 30 8.55 -4.82 19.89
N ILE A 31 9.06 -4.55 18.70
CA ILE A 31 10.25 -5.18 18.14
C ILE A 31 11.38 -4.15 18.14
N VAL A 32 12.50 -4.52 18.75
CA VAL A 32 13.67 -3.65 18.86
C VAL A 32 14.95 -4.40 18.49
N ASP A 33 15.92 -3.64 18.00
CA ASP A 33 17.27 -4.12 17.77
C ASP A 33 17.96 -4.35 19.12
N PHE A 34 18.56 -5.53 19.31
CA PHE A 34 19.17 -5.90 20.58
C PHE A 34 20.38 -5.01 20.94
N GLY A 35 21.17 -4.57 19.96
CA GLY A 35 22.40 -3.83 20.19
C GLY A 35 22.18 -2.34 20.44
N THR A 36 21.25 -1.74 19.70
CA THR A 36 20.98 -0.30 19.71
C THR A 36 19.73 0.08 20.49
N LEU A 37 18.85 -0.89 20.78
CA LEU A 37 17.53 -0.70 21.40
C LEU A 37 16.60 0.20 20.57
N MET A 38 16.94 0.45 19.31
CA MET A 38 16.09 1.21 18.40
C MET A 38 14.95 0.32 17.88
N PRO A 39 13.76 0.89 17.64
CA PRO A 39 12.66 0.14 17.04
C PRO A 39 12.99 -0.39 15.65
N ILE A 40 12.53 -1.60 15.33
CA ILE A 40 12.63 -2.18 13.99
C ILE A 40 11.30 -1.98 13.28
N GLU A 41 11.29 -1.02 12.36
CA GLU A 41 10.17 -0.76 11.46
C GLU A 41 10.06 -1.86 10.39
N SER A 42 8.83 -2.16 9.94
CA SER A 42 8.56 -3.10 8.84
C SER A 42 9.06 -4.53 9.06
N ALA A 43 9.25 -4.95 10.32
CA ALA A 43 9.48 -6.34 10.65
C ALA A 43 8.21 -7.16 10.37
N SER A 44 8.36 -8.34 9.78
CA SER A 44 7.25 -9.25 9.50
C SER A 44 6.92 -10.08 10.74
N VAL A 45 5.64 -10.08 11.12
CA VAL A 45 5.09 -10.88 12.22
C VAL A 45 3.98 -11.76 11.67
N TYR A 46 4.14 -13.09 11.70
CA TYR A 46 3.17 -13.99 11.08
C TYR A 46 3.13 -15.37 11.74
N VAL A 47 2.02 -16.09 11.53
CA VAL A 47 1.88 -17.49 11.91
C VAL A 47 2.40 -18.37 10.78
N GLN A 48 3.42 -19.18 11.07
CA GLN A 48 4.11 -20.01 10.08
C GLN A 48 3.15 -20.91 9.30
N GLY A 49 3.30 -20.95 7.97
CA GLY A 49 2.47 -21.77 7.08
C GLY A 49 1.08 -21.18 6.79
N THR A 50 0.77 -19.98 7.31
CA THR A 50 -0.49 -19.28 7.05
C THR A 50 -0.22 -17.92 6.38
N THR A 51 -1.30 -17.24 5.99
CA THR A 51 -1.24 -15.83 5.55
C THR A 51 -1.52 -14.83 6.67
N ILE A 52 -1.75 -15.32 7.90
CA ILE A 52 -2.09 -14.48 9.04
C ILE A 52 -0.80 -13.81 9.52
N GLY A 53 -0.74 -12.50 9.32
CA GLY A 53 0.40 -11.71 9.74
C GLY A 53 0.15 -10.22 9.60
N VAL A 54 1.07 -9.45 10.15
CA VAL A 54 1.15 -7.99 10.12
C VAL A 54 2.61 -7.57 9.99
N VAL A 55 2.82 -6.27 9.83
CA VAL A 55 4.14 -5.64 9.89
C VAL A 55 4.21 -4.68 11.06
N SER A 56 5.40 -4.51 11.65
CA SER A 56 5.60 -3.48 12.67
C SER A 56 5.58 -2.08 12.05
N ASN A 57 5.05 -1.12 12.81
CA ASN A 57 5.05 0.30 12.43
C ASN A 57 6.42 0.96 12.68
N VAL A 58 6.49 2.28 12.43
CA VAL A 58 7.71 3.11 12.65
C VAL A 58 8.24 3.07 14.09
N ASP A 59 7.38 2.79 15.06
CA ASP A 59 7.72 2.68 16.48
C ASP A 59 8.09 1.25 16.88
N GLY A 60 8.19 0.33 15.91
CA GLY A 60 8.46 -1.09 16.08
C GLY A 60 7.30 -1.87 16.70
N LYS A 61 6.13 -1.24 16.91
CA LYS A 61 4.96 -1.87 17.53
C LYS A 61 4.14 -2.62 16.48
N PHE A 62 3.48 -3.69 16.90
CA PHE A 62 2.52 -4.44 16.08
C PHE A 62 1.36 -4.95 16.93
N ALA A 63 0.24 -5.23 16.26
CA ALA A 63 -0.92 -5.90 16.84
C ALA A 63 -1.41 -6.97 15.85
N LEU A 64 -1.58 -8.21 16.31
CA LEU A 64 -1.98 -9.35 15.48
C LEU A 64 -3.08 -10.14 16.18
N SER A 65 -4.26 -10.23 15.56
CA SER A 65 -5.32 -11.14 16.01
C SER A 65 -5.23 -12.47 15.27
N ILE A 66 -5.12 -13.55 16.03
CA ILE A 66 -4.92 -14.91 15.54
C ILE A 66 -6.11 -15.78 15.97
N PRO A 67 -6.81 -16.45 15.04
CA PRO A 67 -7.85 -17.42 15.39
C PRO A 67 -7.33 -18.52 16.32
N GLU A 68 -8.10 -18.87 17.36
CA GLU A 68 -7.73 -19.88 18.38
C GLU A 68 -7.29 -21.22 17.80
N LYS A 69 -7.78 -21.59 16.61
CA LYS A 69 -7.38 -22.83 15.92
C LYS A 69 -5.88 -22.90 15.59
N PHE A 70 -5.17 -21.77 15.60
CA PHE A 70 -3.73 -21.66 15.36
C PHE A 70 -2.94 -21.40 16.66
N ALA A 71 -3.56 -21.59 17.83
CA ALA A 71 -2.91 -21.36 19.13
C ALA A 71 -1.64 -22.22 19.34
N SER A 72 -1.61 -23.42 18.77
CA SER A 72 -0.46 -24.34 18.85
C SER A 72 0.60 -24.09 17.79
N ASP A 73 0.38 -23.16 16.86
CA ASP A 73 1.30 -22.92 15.75
C ASP A 73 2.42 -21.95 16.14
N THR A 74 3.40 -21.83 15.25
CA THR A 74 4.59 -20.99 15.48
C THR A 74 4.35 -19.56 15.01
N LEU A 75 4.42 -18.61 15.94
CA LEU A 75 4.60 -17.19 15.67
C LEU A 75 6.05 -16.94 15.26
N VAL A 76 6.26 -16.31 14.12
CA VAL A 76 7.57 -15.91 13.62
C VAL A 76 7.64 -14.39 13.52
N VAL A 77 8.68 -13.82 14.12
CA VAL A 77 9.05 -12.41 13.97
C VAL A 77 10.39 -12.35 13.26
N SER A 78 10.41 -11.70 12.11
CA SER A 78 11.58 -11.67 11.23
C SER A 78 11.79 -10.30 10.62
N SER A 79 13.04 -9.92 10.45
CA SER A 79 13.46 -8.72 9.72
C SER A 79 14.70 -9.06 8.91
N ILE A 80 14.84 -8.43 7.75
CA ILE A 80 15.97 -8.67 6.85
C ILE A 80 17.26 -8.20 7.53
N GLY A 81 18.26 -9.09 7.62
CA GLY A 81 19.52 -8.82 8.32
C GLY A 81 19.49 -9.14 9.81
N TYR A 82 18.45 -9.80 10.31
CA TYR A 82 18.28 -10.17 11.71
C TYR A 82 17.95 -11.64 11.89
N LYS A 83 18.38 -12.21 13.03
CA LYS A 83 17.94 -13.54 13.47
C LYS A 83 16.45 -13.47 13.79
N SER A 84 15.70 -14.44 13.31
CA SER A 84 14.25 -14.48 13.54
C SER A 84 13.93 -15.01 14.93
N PHE A 85 12.97 -14.38 15.59
CA PHE A 85 12.38 -14.84 16.83
C PHE A 85 11.21 -15.78 16.53
N LYS A 86 11.10 -16.88 17.27
CA LYS A 86 10.07 -17.92 17.09
C LYS A 86 9.50 -18.31 18.45
N SER A 87 8.17 -18.39 18.56
CA SER A 87 7.46 -18.84 19.77
C SER A 87 6.18 -19.57 19.38
N VAL A 88 5.66 -20.44 20.26
CA VAL A 88 4.28 -20.96 20.11
C VAL A 88 3.31 -19.83 20.41
N VAL A 89 2.25 -19.67 19.61
CA VAL A 89 1.25 -18.58 19.75
C VAL A 89 0.66 -18.54 21.15
N SER A 90 0.22 -19.68 21.69
CA SER A 90 -0.37 -19.76 23.05
C SER A 90 0.61 -19.55 24.19
N GLU A 91 1.92 -19.64 23.91
CA GLU A 91 2.99 -19.50 24.90
C GLU A 91 3.71 -18.15 24.80
N PHE A 92 3.28 -17.27 23.89
CA PHE A 92 3.89 -15.97 23.70
C PHE A 92 3.75 -15.11 24.97
N ASP A 93 4.89 -14.73 25.55
CA ASP A 93 4.96 -13.79 26.67
C ASP A 93 5.07 -12.36 26.14
N GLY A 94 3.95 -11.63 26.22
CA GLY A 94 3.88 -10.22 25.83
C GLY A 94 4.43 -9.23 26.87
N SER A 95 5.01 -9.70 27.98
CA SER A 95 5.48 -8.81 29.06
C SER A 95 6.80 -8.09 28.78
N MET A 96 7.57 -8.58 27.81
CA MET A 96 8.85 -8.00 27.38
C MET A 96 8.83 -7.71 25.88
N ASP A 97 9.62 -6.71 25.48
CA ASP A 97 9.86 -6.40 24.07
C ASP A 97 10.54 -7.59 23.37
N ILE A 98 10.29 -7.75 22.06
CA ILE A 98 10.98 -8.72 21.21
C ILE A 98 12.30 -8.11 20.74
N TYR A 99 13.41 -8.72 21.16
CA TYR A 99 14.75 -8.30 20.74
C TYR A 99 15.23 -9.14 19.56
N LEU A 100 15.58 -8.49 18.46
CA LEU A 100 16.23 -9.14 17.33
C LEU A 100 17.73 -8.82 17.31
N GLU A 101 18.56 -9.84 17.17
CA GLU A 101 20.00 -9.70 16.97
C GLU A 101 20.32 -9.58 15.48
N GLU A 102 21.25 -8.69 15.12
CA GLU A 102 21.76 -8.64 13.74
C GLU A 102 22.34 -10.00 13.33
N ASP A 103 22.00 -10.43 12.12
CA ASP A 103 22.51 -11.65 11.50
C ASP A 103 23.33 -11.27 10.27
N VAL A 104 24.64 -11.15 10.49
CA VAL A 104 25.58 -10.85 9.40
C VAL A 104 25.84 -12.15 8.65
N ALA A 105 25.22 -12.28 7.48
CA ALA A 105 25.57 -13.32 6.53
C ALA A 105 27.05 -13.16 6.14
N SER A 106 27.91 -14.12 6.50
CA SER A 106 29.23 -14.21 5.87
C SER A 106 29.01 -14.54 4.40
N LEU A 107 29.62 -13.75 3.51
CA LEU A 107 29.83 -14.17 2.12
C LEU A 107 30.84 -15.31 2.15
N ASP A 108 30.37 -16.54 2.40
CA ASP A 108 31.21 -17.71 2.28
C ASP A 108 31.79 -17.73 0.85
N GLU A 109 33.11 -17.79 0.76
CA GLU A 109 33.85 -17.95 -0.49
C GLU A 109 33.19 -19.04 -1.33
N VAL A 110 32.72 -18.63 -2.51
CA VAL A 110 32.26 -19.44 -3.65
C VAL A 110 32.23 -20.94 -3.34
N LEU A 111 31.15 -21.37 -2.68
CA LEU A 111 30.76 -22.78 -2.76
C LEU A 111 30.59 -23.07 -4.25
N ILE A 112 31.40 -23.99 -4.78
CA ILE A 112 31.34 -24.41 -6.18
C ILE A 112 29.99 -25.11 -6.36
N VAL A 113 28.95 -24.32 -6.60
CA VAL A 113 27.66 -24.83 -7.08
C VAL A 113 27.89 -25.22 -8.53
N ALA A 114 27.47 -26.43 -8.90
CA ALA A 114 27.61 -26.96 -10.25
C ALA A 114 26.85 -26.12 -11.31
N GLU A 115 25.99 -25.20 -10.88
CA GLU A 115 25.23 -24.28 -11.73
C GLU A 115 25.92 -22.91 -11.82
N THR A 116 26.03 -22.40 -13.05
CA THR A 116 26.51 -21.05 -13.33
C THR A 116 25.50 -20.01 -12.84
N ARG A 117 25.64 -19.55 -11.60
CA ARG A 117 24.80 -18.48 -11.04
C ARG A 117 25.12 -17.11 -11.65
N PRO A 118 24.13 -16.21 -11.79
CA PRO A 118 24.33 -14.82 -12.17
C PRO A 118 25.38 -14.13 -11.29
N LYS A 119 26.27 -13.34 -11.89
CA LYS A 119 27.38 -12.68 -11.18
C LYS A 119 27.17 -11.19 -10.96
N THR A 120 26.38 -10.54 -11.82
CA THR A 120 26.13 -9.10 -11.74
C THR A 120 24.73 -8.82 -11.20
N GLY A 121 24.50 -7.63 -10.65
CA GLY A 121 23.17 -7.22 -10.20
C GLY A 121 22.14 -7.24 -11.35
N ASN A 122 22.54 -6.79 -12.55
CA ASN A 122 21.69 -6.84 -13.74
C ASN A 122 21.26 -8.28 -14.07
N ASP A 123 22.20 -9.23 -14.08
CA ASP A 123 21.89 -10.63 -14.41
C ASP A 123 20.98 -11.27 -13.35
N ILE A 124 21.17 -10.95 -12.07
CA ILE A 124 20.31 -11.45 -10.98
C ILE A 124 18.88 -10.93 -11.15
N VAL A 125 18.71 -9.64 -11.44
CA VAL A 125 17.36 -9.06 -11.62
C VAL A 125 16.71 -9.57 -12.90
N ILE A 126 17.46 -9.70 -14.01
CA ILE A 126 16.93 -10.33 -15.23
C ILE A 126 16.43 -11.74 -14.92
N ARG A 127 17.23 -12.54 -14.22
CA ARG A 127 16.83 -13.89 -13.82
C ARG A 127 15.58 -13.88 -12.94
N ALA A 128 15.50 -12.98 -11.97
CA ALA A 128 14.31 -12.83 -11.13
C ALA A 128 13.04 -12.45 -11.91
N ILE A 129 13.17 -11.67 -12.99
CA ILE A 129 12.05 -11.34 -13.88
C ILE A 129 11.63 -12.56 -14.72
N GLU A 130 12.59 -13.35 -15.21
CA GLU A 130 12.31 -14.59 -15.95
C GLU A 130 11.58 -15.63 -15.08
N GLU A 131 11.90 -15.68 -13.78
CA GLU A 131 11.31 -16.61 -12.81
C GLU A 131 9.96 -16.12 -12.23
N LEU A 132 9.39 -15.01 -12.72
CA LEU A 132 8.12 -14.50 -12.19
C LEU A 132 6.93 -15.42 -12.46
N GLU A 133 6.92 -16.14 -13.59
CA GLU A 133 5.85 -17.10 -13.89
C GLU A 133 5.81 -18.23 -12.85
N ASP A 134 6.98 -18.68 -12.41
CA ASP A 134 7.12 -19.74 -11.40
C ASP A 134 6.93 -19.22 -9.96
N ASN A 135 7.29 -17.96 -9.70
CA ASN A 135 7.23 -17.39 -8.34
C ASN A 135 5.89 -16.71 -8.02
N LEU A 136 5.09 -16.31 -9.02
CA LEU A 136 3.81 -15.63 -8.81
C LEU A 136 2.60 -16.57 -9.00
N PRO A 137 1.42 -16.22 -8.45
CA PRO A 137 0.25 -17.08 -8.54
C PRO A 137 -0.23 -17.30 -9.98
N GLU A 138 -0.39 -18.57 -10.34
CA GLU A 138 -0.87 -19.02 -11.65
C GLU A 138 -2.40 -19.22 -11.70
N MET A 139 -3.02 -19.37 -10.54
CA MET A 139 -4.46 -19.57 -10.40
C MET A 139 -5.12 -18.35 -9.77
N ALA A 140 -6.44 -18.27 -9.96
CA ALA A 140 -7.22 -17.16 -9.41
C ALA A 140 -7.21 -17.19 -7.89
N TYR A 141 -7.11 -16.01 -7.29
CA TYR A 141 -7.15 -15.85 -5.84
C TYR A 141 -7.81 -14.54 -5.44
N LEU A 142 -8.27 -14.48 -4.19
CA LEU A 142 -8.61 -13.24 -3.51
C LEU A 142 -7.55 -12.94 -2.46
N GLN A 143 -7.28 -11.65 -2.25
CA GLN A 143 -6.53 -11.14 -1.11
C GLN A 143 -7.38 -10.16 -0.33
N LYS A 144 -7.60 -10.42 0.96
CA LYS A 144 -8.23 -9.44 1.84
C LYS A 144 -7.17 -8.64 2.58
N GLY A 145 -7.44 -7.36 2.75
CA GLY A 145 -6.50 -6.47 3.41
C GLY A 145 -7.10 -5.19 3.93
N PHE A 146 -6.30 -4.50 4.73
CA PHE A 146 -6.60 -3.19 5.28
C PHE A 146 -5.80 -2.13 4.53
N LEU A 147 -6.44 -1.02 4.18
CA LEU A 147 -5.84 0.18 3.61
C LEU A 147 -6.01 1.35 4.58
N ARG A 148 -4.91 2.05 4.84
CA ARG A 148 -4.89 3.39 5.43
C ARG A 148 -4.39 4.40 4.39
N HIS A 149 -5.25 5.32 4.00
CA HIS A 149 -4.94 6.45 3.10
C HIS A 149 -4.92 7.74 3.90
N LYS A 150 -3.78 8.43 3.88
CA LYS A 150 -3.52 9.68 4.60
C LYS A 150 -3.19 10.78 3.61
N GLU A 151 -3.71 11.97 3.84
CA GLU A 151 -3.24 13.19 3.18
C GLU A 151 -2.78 14.19 4.23
N ARG A 152 -1.57 14.71 4.05
CA ARG A 152 -0.97 15.69 4.97
C ARG A 152 -0.25 16.79 4.20
N ASN A 153 -0.13 17.95 4.82
CA ASN A 153 0.92 18.91 4.45
C ASN A 153 2.11 18.74 5.42
N LYS A 154 3.07 19.67 5.42
CA LYS A 154 4.23 19.56 6.32
C LYS A 154 3.91 19.83 7.79
N VAL A 155 2.81 20.54 8.07
CA VAL A 155 2.43 20.97 9.42
C VAL A 155 1.49 19.97 10.06
N GLU A 156 0.51 19.48 9.31
CA GLU A 156 -0.58 18.68 9.82
C GLU A 156 -1.16 17.74 8.76
N TYR A 157 -1.84 16.73 9.26
CA TYR A 157 -2.70 15.89 8.45
C TYR A 157 -4.04 16.55 8.18
N LYS A 158 -4.60 16.21 7.04
CA LYS A 158 -5.77 16.87 6.45
C LYS A 158 -6.89 15.89 6.16
N TRP A 159 -6.57 14.63 5.90
CA TRP A 159 -7.59 13.61 5.64
C TRP A 159 -7.08 12.21 5.95
N LEU A 160 -7.94 11.39 6.56
CA LEU A 160 -7.72 9.99 6.85
C LEU A 160 -8.90 9.17 6.30
N ILE A 161 -8.58 8.14 5.54
CA ILE A 161 -9.51 7.13 5.03
C ILE A 161 -8.95 5.77 5.38
N GLU A 162 -9.79 4.93 5.98
CA GLU A 162 -9.44 3.55 6.29
C GLU A 162 -10.45 2.63 5.64
N SER A 163 -9.99 1.57 5.00
CA SER A 163 -10.83 0.69 4.20
C SER A 163 -10.41 -0.76 4.37
N ALA A 164 -11.40 -1.64 4.55
CA ALA A 164 -11.20 -3.06 4.27
C ALA A 164 -11.40 -3.26 2.77
N LEU A 165 -10.50 -4.00 2.15
CA LEU A 165 -10.52 -4.23 0.72
C LEU A 165 -10.29 -5.71 0.39
N THR A 166 -10.85 -6.09 -0.76
CA THR A 166 -10.64 -7.38 -1.37
C THR A 166 -10.07 -7.17 -2.78
N VAL A 167 -8.91 -7.77 -3.06
CA VAL A 167 -8.31 -7.79 -4.40
C VAL A 167 -8.54 -9.16 -5.00
N TYR A 168 -9.11 -9.20 -6.20
CA TYR A 168 -9.15 -10.40 -7.02
C TYR A 168 -8.08 -10.30 -8.10
N ASP A 169 -7.41 -11.41 -8.35
CA ASP A 169 -6.52 -11.56 -9.48
C ASP A 169 -6.71 -12.94 -10.11
N SER A 170 -6.84 -13.02 -11.43
CA SER A 170 -7.02 -14.31 -12.10
C SER A 170 -5.73 -15.12 -12.22
N SER A 171 -4.60 -14.45 -12.47
CA SER A 171 -3.25 -15.04 -12.58
C SER A 171 -2.24 -13.98 -13.02
N TYR A 172 -0.95 -14.22 -12.73
CA TYR A 172 0.13 -13.39 -13.25
C TYR A 172 0.04 -13.20 -14.77
N ALA A 173 0.00 -14.31 -15.51
CA ALA A 173 0.05 -14.39 -16.97
C ALA A 173 -1.09 -13.64 -17.70
N ALA A 174 -2.28 -13.54 -17.10
CA ALA A 174 -3.41 -12.84 -17.72
C ALA A 174 -3.21 -11.31 -17.79
N GLY A 175 -2.33 -10.76 -16.93
CA GLY A 175 -2.08 -9.33 -16.83
C GLY A 175 -3.17 -8.57 -16.06
N ALA A 176 -2.76 -7.62 -15.22
CA ALA A 176 -3.68 -7.02 -14.23
C ALA A 176 -4.77 -6.11 -14.82
N LYS A 177 -4.57 -5.52 -16.00
CA LYS A 177 -5.43 -4.44 -16.50
C LYS A 177 -6.91 -4.81 -16.56
N ASP A 178 -7.21 -5.99 -17.10
CA ASP A 178 -8.57 -6.49 -17.31
C ASP A 178 -8.91 -7.68 -16.39
N HIS A 179 -7.92 -8.21 -15.66
CA HIS A 179 -8.05 -9.43 -14.86
C HIS A 179 -7.77 -9.27 -13.36
N LEU A 180 -7.35 -8.06 -12.93
CA LEU A 180 -7.29 -7.69 -11.52
C LEU A 180 -8.49 -6.80 -11.20
N LYS A 181 -9.20 -7.10 -10.10
CA LYS A 181 -10.29 -6.28 -9.58
C LYS A 181 -10.01 -5.92 -8.13
N ILE A 182 -10.52 -4.77 -7.71
CA ILE A 182 -10.37 -4.26 -6.33
C ILE A 182 -11.77 -3.89 -5.85
N ASN A 183 -12.13 -4.38 -4.68
CA ASN A 183 -13.35 -4.00 -4.01
C ASN A 183 -12.99 -3.36 -2.68
N ILE A 184 -13.68 -2.28 -2.36
CA ILE A 184 -13.74 -1.76 -0.99
C ILE A 184 -14.94 -2.41 -0.33
N ASP A 185 -14.71 -3.18 0.70
CA ASP A 185 -15.76 -3.90 1.44
C ASP A 185 -16.41 -2.96 2.44
N GLU A 186 -15.59 -2.32 3.27
CA GLU A 186 -15.99 -1.39 4.32
C GLU A 186 -15.07 -0.17 4.32
N ASN A 187 -15.58 1.00 4.73
CA ASN A 187 -14.82 2.24 4.71
C ASN A 187 -15.22 3.17 5.86
N ARG A 188 -14.25 3.79 6.52
CA ARG A 188 -14.45 4.87 7.51
C ARG A 188 -13.52 6.04 7.20
N LYS A 189 -14.01 7.26 7.41
CA LYS A 189 -13.27 8.49 7.04
C LYS A 189 -13.34 9.52 8.14
N SER A 190 -12.25 10.26 8.27
CA SER A 190 -12.27 11.54 8.97
C SER A 190 -13.00 12.59 8.15
N TYR A 191 -13.21 13.76 8.76
CA TYR A 191 -13.52 14.97 8.00
C TYR A 191 -12.37 15.28 7.06
N ASP A 192 -12.72 15.70 5.85
CA ASP A 192 -11.77 16.23 4.87
C ASP A 192 -11.50 17.70 5.23
N LEU A 193 -10.30 17.98 5.74
CA LEU A 193 -9.85 19.31 6.13
C LEU A 193 -8.91 19.94 5.09
N ARG A 194 -8.81 19.35 3.89
CA ARG A 194 -7.98 19.87 2.80
C ARG A 194 -8.57 21.18 2.28
N ASP A 195 -7.68 22.15 2.02
CA ASP A 195 -8.05 23.37 1.31
C ASP A 195 -7.99 23.13 -0.21
N VAL A 196 -9.01 22.47 -0.75
CA VAL A 196 -9.04 22.04 -2.16
C VAL A 196 -9.39 23.20 -3.09
N ASP A 197 -8.56 23.45 -4.10
CA ASP A 197 -8.92 24.39 -5.18
C ASP A 197 -10.00 23.79 -6.09
N SER A 198 -11.25 24.16 -5.79
CA SER A 198 -12.44 23.59 -6.41
C SER A 198 -12.55 23.95 -7.90
N LEU A 199 -12.21 25.19 -8.28
CA LEU A 199 -12.20 25.62 -9.67
C LEU A 199 -11.10 24.96 -10.49
N TYR A 200 -9.93 24.71 -9.91
CA TYR A 200 -8.86 23.96 -10.55
C TYR A 200 -9.31 22.53 -10.87
N ALA A 201 -9.83 21.81 -9.87
CA ALA A 201 -10.34 20.45 -10.05
C ALA A 201 -11.47 20.41 -11.09
N TYR A 202 -12.43 21.33 -11.01
CA TYR A 202 -13.54 21.44 -11.95
C TYR A 202 -13.09 21.79 -13.37
N THR A 203 -12.09 22.66 -13.52
CA THR A 203 -11.48 22.96 -14.82
C THR A 203 -10.84 21.72 -15.43
N ALA A 204 -10.06 20.96 -14.65
CA ALA A 204 -9.43 19.73 -15.12
C ALA A 204 -10.48 18.69 -15.56
N TYR A 205 -11.54 18.54 -14.77
CA TYR A 205 -12.68 17.68 -15.08
C TYR A 205 -13.37 18.08 -16.40
N LEU A 206 -13.69 19.37 -16.58
CA LEU A 206 -14.29 19.89 -17.82
C LEU A 206 -13.38 19.70 -19.03
N LYS A 207 -12.07 19.96 -18.91
CA LYS A 207 -11.10 19.73 -19.98
C LYS A 207 -11.13 18.30 -20.49
N LYS A 208 -11.17 17.33 -19.56
CA LYS A 208 -11.23 15.92 -19.93
C LYS A 208 -12.55 15.56 -20.61
N ARG A 209 -13.69 16.04 -20.07
CA ARG A 209 -15.02 15.69 -20.58
C ARG A 209 -15.40 16.35 -21.90
N THR A 210 -14.90 17.57 -22.15
CA THR A 210 -15.20 18.36 -23.35
C THR A 210 -14.08 18.33 -24.39
N ASN A 211 -12.94 17.71 -24.06
CA ASN A 211 -11.69 17.76 -24.84
C ASN A 211 -11.17 19.20 -25.12
N ASN A 212 -11.66 20.22 -24.40
CA ASN A 212 -11.25 21.61 -24.57
C ASN A 212 -9.97 21.91 -23.79
N ARG A 213 -8.81 21.70 -24.40
CA ARG A 213 -7.49 21.94 -23.77
C ARG A 213 -7.21 23.41 -23.43
N ASN A 214 -7.93 24.35 -24.03
CA ASN A 214 -7.72 25.79 -23.86
C ASN A 214 -8.43 26.37 -22.63
N LEU A 215 -9.40 25.65 -22.05
CA LEU A 215 -10.07 26.09 -20.82
C LEU A 215 -9.06 26.40 -19.71
N ARG A 216 -9.30 27.44 -18.92
CA ARG A 216 -8.49 27.82 -17.74
C ARG A 216 -9.44 28.12 -16.59
N ALA A 217 -8.96 28.00 -15.36
CA ALA A 217 -9.77 28.24 -14.16
C ALA A 217 -10.33 29.68 -14.12
N LYS A 218 -9.54 30.66 -14.57
CA LYS A 218 -9.97 32.05 -14.77
C LYS A 218 -11.14 32.27 -15.74
N ASN A 219 -11.50 31.27 -16.56
CA ASN A 219 -12.66 31.35 -17.45
C ASN A 219 -13.96 30.94 -16.75
N LEU A 220 -13.87 30.42 -15.53
CA LEU A 220 -15.00 29.94 -14.75
C LEU A 220 -15.26 30.90 -13.59
N ARG A 221 -16.52 31.00 -13.17
CA ARG A 221 -16.89 31.72 -11.94
C ARG A 221 -17.51 30.76 -10.96
N ARG A 222 -16.97 30.68 -9.75
CA ARG A 222 -17.37 29.70 -8.74
C ARG A 222 -18.85 29.80 -8.36
N ASP A 223 -19.36 31.03 -8.25
CA ASP A 223 -20.76 31.34 -7.93
C ASP A 223 -21.77 30.75 -8.93
N THR A 224 -21.34 30.54 -10.19
CA THR A 224 -22.19 29.96 -11.24
C THR A 224 -22.23 28.43 -11.24
N ILE A 225 -21.41 27.76 -10.42
CA ILE A 225 -21.24 26.31 -10.44
C ILE A 225 -21.93 25.70 -9.22
N LYS A 226 -22.81 24.71 -9.47
CA LYS A 226 -23.46 23.94 -8.40
C LYS A 226 -22.41 23.21 -7.56
N THR A 227 -22.54 23.26 -6.23
CA THR A 227 -21.65 22.55 -5.29
C THR A 227 -21.50 21.07 -5.63
N ALA A 228 -22.59 20.39 -6.01
CA ALA A 228 -22.54 18.98 -6.41
C ALA A 228 -21.62 18.71 -7.61
N SER A 229 -21.51 19.66 -8.54
CA SER A 229 -20.59 19.55 -9.69
C SER A 229 -19.12 19.70 -9.27
N LEU A 230 -18.84 20.58 -8.29
CA LEU A 230 -17.51 20.75 -7.72
C LEU A 230 -17.08 19.49 -6.96
N VAL A 231 -17.95 18.98 -6.07
CA VAL A 231 -17.70 17.74 -5.32
C VAL A 231 -17.43 16.56 -6.26
N LYS A 232 -18.20 16.44 -7.34
CA LYS A 232 -17.97 15.41 -8.36
C LYS A 232 -16.61 15.55 -9.05
N ALA A 233 -16.18 16.77 -9.35
CA ALA A 233 -14.90 17.00 -9.99
C ALA A 233 -13.71 16.78 -9.06
N ILE A 234 -13.85 17.13 -7.78
CA ILE A 234 -12.85 16.85 -6.75
C ILE A 234 -12.67 15.34 -6.61
N ARG A 235 -13.77 14.58 -6.46
CA ARG A 235 -13.72 13.12 -6.38
C ARG A 235 -13.07 12.49 -7.61
N TRP A 236 -13.48 12.91 -8.81
CA TRP A 236 -12.85 12.45 -10.07
C TRP A 236 -11.33 12.71 -10.10
N ASN A 237 -10.88 13.84 -9.54
CA ASN A 237 -9.46 14.16 -9.49
C ASN A 237 -8.73 13.32 -8.44
N ASP A 238 -9.34 13.07 -7.28
CA ASP A 238 -8.81 12.17 -6.24
C ASP A 238 -8.65 10.74 -6.79
N GLU A 239 -9.68 10.18 -7.42
CA GLU A 239 -9.66 8.87 -8.09
C GLU A 239 -8.56 8.79 -9.15
N ARG A 240 -8.45 9.80 -10.02
CA ARG A 240 -7.46 9.78 -11.11
C ARG A 240 -6.00 9.87 -10.63
N VAL A 241 -5.75 10.45 -9.45
CA VAL A 241 -4.39 10.71 -8.95
C VAL A 241 -3.95 9.65 -7.94
N ASN A 242 -4.85 9.22 -7.06
CA ASN A 242 -4.57 8.30 -5.96
C ASN A 242 -5.54 7.11 -5.92
N GLY A 243 -6.26 6.82 -7.01
CA GLY A 243 -7.06 5.61 -7.12
C GLY A 243 -6.22 4.35 -7.01
N LEU A 244 -6.80 3.30 -6.41
CA LEU A 244 -6.12 2.03 -6.20
C LEU A 244 -5.80 1.33 -7.54
N ASP A 245 -6.57 1.59 -8.59
CA ASP A 245 -6.27 1.14 -9.95
C ASP A 245 -4.86 1.52 -10.41
N ASN A 246 -4.44 2.76 -10.14
CA ASN A 246 -3.12 3.25 -10.52
C ASN A 246 -2.01 2.54 -9.73
N LEU A 247 -2.28 2.19 -8.47
CA LEU A 247 -1.32 1.47 -7.63
C LEU A 247 -1.21 0.01 -8.08
N PHE A 248 -2.32 -0.71 -8.20
CA PHE A 248 -2.31 -2.15 -8.46
C PHE A 248 -2.12 -2.51 -9.93
N LYS A 249 -2.73 -1.77 -10.87
CA LYS A 249 -2.70 -2.05 -12.32
C LYS A 249 -1.68 -1.18 -13.07
N GLY A 250 -1.14 -0.15 -12.41
CA GLY A 250 -0.16 0.75 -12.99
C GLY A 250 1.26 0.22 -12.95
N LYS A 251 2.18 1.01 -13.53
CA LYS A 251 3.58 0.60 -13.71
C LYS A 251 4.39 0.55 -12.41
N LEU A 252 3.91 1.15 -11.32
CA LEU A 252 4.57 1.15 -10.02
C LEU A 252 4.46 -0.20 -9.30
N ASN A 253 3.47 -1.04 -9.62
CA ASN A 253 3.45 -2.42 -9.17
C ASN A 253 4.36 -3.28 -10.07
N MET A 254 5.66 -3.01 -9.97
CA MET A 254 6.66 -3.37 -10.98
C MET A 254 6.80 -4.87 -11.22
N VAL A 255 6.71 -5.69 -10.16
CA VAL A 255 6.81 -7.15 -10.26
C VAL A 255 5.51 -7.74 -10.80
N ARG A 256 4.37 -7.41 -10.20
CA ARG A 256 3.08 -7.97 -10.64
C ARG A 256 2.78 -7.61 -12.10
N ASN A 257 3.14 -6.41 -12.53
CA ASN A 257 2.85 -5.91 -13.88
C ASN A 257 4.06 -5.98 -14.83
N ALA A 258 5.09 -6.78 -14.50
CA ALA A 258 6.28 -6.97 -15.33
C ALA A 258 5.97 -7.48 -16.76
N ASN A 259 4.91 -8.25 -16.92
CA ASN A 259 4.47 -8.78 -18.21
C ASN A 259 3.73 -7.76 -19.10
N ALA A 260 3.47 -6.54 -18.60
CA ALA A 260 2.85 -5.49 -19.41
C ALA A 260 3.84 -4.91 -20.43
N THR A 261 3.37 -4.60 -21.64
CA THR A 261 4.20 -4.10 -22.76
C THR A 261 5.06 -2.88 -22.43
N SER A 262 4.66 -2.05 -21.47
CA SER A 262 5.39 -0.83 -21.08
C SER A 262 5.76 -0.80 -19.60
N ALA A 263 5.87 -1.98 -18.98
CA ALA A 263 6.28 -2.16 -17.58
C ALA A 263 7.62 -1.46 -17.27
N LEU A 264 7.82 -1.10 -16.00
CA LEU A 264 9.13 -0.64 -15.55
C LEU A 264 10.13 -1.80 -15.57
N PHE A 265 9.75 -2.93 -14.99
CA PHE A 265 10.53 -4.17 -14.97
C PHE A 265 10.07 -5.12 -16.08
N GLY A 266 10.29 -4.71 -17.33
CA GLY A 266 10.01 -5.53 -18.50
C GLY A 266 11.27 -5.72 -19.36
N LYS A 267 11.08 -6.10 -20.64
CA LYS A 267 12.15 -6.41 -21.59
C LYS A 267 13.24 -5.32 -21.69
N ASN A 268 12.85 -4.05 -21.59
CA ASN A 268 13.73 -2.88 -21.74
C ASN A 268 13.99 -2.19 -20.39
N MET A 269 13.97 -2.94 -19.29
CA MET A 269 14.22 -2.37 -17.96
C MET A 269 15.60 -1.71 -17.86
N LEU A 270 16.63 -2.32 -18.47
CA LEU A 270 18.01 -1.85 -18.34
C LEU A 270 18.27 -0.46 -18.97
N ASP A 271 17.43 -0.03 -19.90
CA ASP A 271 17.54 1.32 -20.50
C ASP A 271 17.33 2.40 -19.43
N ARG A 272 16.47 2.12 -18.45
CA ARG A 272 16.02 3.10 -17.43
C ARG A 272 16.53 2.79 -16.02
N HIS A 273 16.97 1.56 -15.77
CA HIS A 273 17.42 1.07 -14.47
C HIS A 273 18.73 0.29 -14.61
N GLN A 274 19.63 0.45 -13.66
CA GLN A 274 20.85 -0.35 -13.56
C GLN A 274 20.95 -0.93 -12.14
N PHE A 275 21.43 -2.16 -12.05
CA PHE A 275 21.40 -2.94 -10.82
C PHE A 275 22.79 -3.40 -10.41
N ARG A 276 23.14 -3.13 -9.14
CA ARG A 276 24.42 -3.52 -8.55
C ARG A 276 24.18 -4.42 -7.35
N LEU A 277 24.80 -5.59 -7.34
CA LEU A 277 24.83 -6.42 -6.14
C LEU A 277 25.61 -5.69 -5.03
N ASP A 278 24.96 -5.46 -3.90
CA ASP A 278 25.56 -4.78 -2.74
C ASP A 278 26.12 -5.79 -1.75
N THR A 279 25.25 -6.69 -1.26
CA THR A 279 25.64 -7.78 -0.36
C THR A 279 24.61 -8.92 -0.41
N VAL A 280 24.87 -9.97 0.37
CA VAL A 280 23.92 -11.02 0.69
C VAL A 280 23.51 -10.85 2.15
N LEU A 281 22.21 -10.93 2.41
CA LEU A 281 21.62 -10.88 3.74
C LEU A 281 20.94 -12.20 4.07
N VAL A 282 20.51 -12.35 5.31
CA VAL A 282 19.67 -13.46 5.76
C VAL A 282 18.37 -12.93 6.35
N GLU A 283 17.28 -13.65 6.14
CA GLU A 283 16.00 -13.46 6.83
C GLU A 283 15.40 -14.85 7.07
N ASN A 284 15.10 -15.18 8.32
CA ASN A 284 14.53 -16.47 8.72
C ASN A 284 15.30 -17.66 8.10
N ASP A 285 16.62 -17.67 8.30
CA ASP A 285 17.55 -18.73 7.85
C ASP A 285 17.69 -18.84 6.30
N ARG A 286 17.09 -17.92 5.53
CA ARG A 286 17.17 -17.89 4.05
C ARG A 286 18.04 -16.75 3.56
N LYS A 287 18.92 -17.03 2.59
CA LYS A 287 19.79 -16.04 1.95
C LYS A 287 19.02 -15.17 0.97
N LEU A 288 19.33 -13.87 0.96
CA LEU A 288 18.74 -12.84 0.10
C LEU A 288 19.86 -12.04 -0.58
N TYR A 289 19.78 -11.85 -1.90
CA TYR A 289 20.53 -10.80 -2.57
C TYR A 289 19.96 -9.43 -2.20
N LYS A 290 20.81 -8.50 -1.75
CA LYS A 290 20.48 -7.08 -1.66
C LYS A 290 21.08 -6.37 -2.88
N ILE A 291 20.21 -5.81 -3.71
CA ILE A 291 20.59 -5.24 -5.00
C ILE A 291 20.20 -3.77 -5.02
N GLU A 292 21.18 -2.90 -5.26
CA GLU A 292 20.97 -1.47 -5.42
C GLU A 292 20.34 -1.16 -6.78
N ILE A 293 19.33 -0.29 -6.78
CA ILE A 293 18.73 0.28 -7.98
C ILE A 293 19.35 1.64 -8.24
N SER A 294 19.85 1.83 -9.44
CA SER A 294 20.41 3.08 -9.93
C SER A 294 19.83 3.43 -11.31
N LYS A 295 20.12 4.64 -11.80
CA LYS A 295 19.61 5.11 -13.07
C LYS A 295 20.23 4.39 -14.27
N GLY A 296 19.42 4.21 -15.31
CA GLY A 296 19.88 3.89 -16.65
C GLY A 296 20.27 5.12 -17.47
N GLU A 297 20.39 4.93 -18.77
CA GLU A 297 20.65 6.00 -19.74
C GLU A 297 19.40 6.87 -19.96
N ASP A 298 18.24 6.22 -20.00
CA ASP A 298 16.95 6.84 -20.18
C ASP A 298 16.27 7.19 -18.85
N TYR A 299 15.44 8.23 -18.88
CA TYR A 299 14.60 8.56 -17.75
C TYR A 299 13.44 7.57 -17.58
N VAL A 300 13.03 7.38 -16.33
CA VAL A 300 11.82 6.63 -16.01
C VAL A 300 10.57 7.45 -16.29
N GLY A 301 9.60 6.75 -16.87
CA GLY A 301 8.33 7.29 -17.33
C GLY A 301 7.13 6.44 -16.95
N LEU A 302 6.25 6.98 -16.10
CA LEU A 302 5.05 6.28 -15.65
C LEU A 302 3.92 6.32 -16.69
N ASN A 303 3.92 7.31 -17.60
CA ASN A 303 2.97 7.44 -18.71
C ASN A 303 1.49 7.31 -18.29
N THR A 304 1.10 7.86 -17.14
CA THR A 304 -0.29 7.72 -16.68
C THR A 304 -1.22 8.59 -17.54
N PRO A 305 -2.32 8.04 -18.10
CA PRO A 305 -3.18 8.77 -19.03
C PRO A 305 -3.69 10.12 -18.47
N GLY A 306 -3.35 11.21 -19.16
CA GLY A 306 -3.76 12.56 -18.77
C GLY A 306 -2.93 13.20 -17.67
N MET A 307 -1.79 12.60 -17.29
CA MET A 307 -0.81 13.16 -16.37
C MET A 307 0.56 13.28 -17.02
N TYR A 308 1.30 14.30 -16.61
CA TYR A 308 2.72 14.40 -16.92
C TYR A 308 3.50 13.80 -15.75
N ASN A 309 4.08 12.64 -15.96
CA ASN A 309 4.86 11.87 -14.98
C ASN A 309 6.00 11.12 -15.69
N GLU A 310 6.91 11.91 -16.23
CA GLU A 310 8.07 11.48 -17.01
C GLU A 310 9.33 12.18 -16.51
N GLY A 311 10.51 11.67 -16.87
CA GLY A 311 11.77 12.37 -16.59
C GLY A 311 12.30 12.15 -15.17
N PHE A 312 12.12 10.94 -14.62
CA PHE A 312 12.60 10.55 -13.30
C PHE A 312 13.88 9.73 -13.37
N GLU A 313 14.66 9.73 -12.28
CA GLU A 313 15.73 8.76 -12.02
C GLU A 313 15.28 7.83 -10.88
N PRO A 314 15.45 6.50 -11.04
CA PRO A 314 15.13 5.53 -10.01
C PRO A 314 16.24 5.43 -8.95
N LYS A 315 15.84 5.14 -7.72
CA LYS A 315 16.73 4.76 -6.60
C LYS A 315 16.05 3.72 -5.73
N GLY A 316 16.83 2.96 -4.97
CA GLY A 316 16.32 2.08 -3.93
C GLY A 316 16.98 0.71 -3.94
N TRP A 317 16.26 -0.30 -3.48
CA TRP A 317 16.80 -1.62 -3.19
C TRP A 317 15.82 -2.73 -3.58
N LEU A 318 16.35 -3.82 -4.12
CA LEU A 318 15.63 -5.07 -4.32
C LEU A 318 16.22 -6.12 -3.38
N TYR A 319 15.34 -6.89 -2.77
CA TYR A 319 15.69 -8.03 -1.94
C TYR A 319 15.11 -9.27 -2.60
N ILE A 320 16.01 -10.13 -3.09
CA ILE A 320 15.65 -11.26 -3.95
C ILE A 320 16.18 -12.54 -3.29
N TYR A 321 15.33 -13.54 -3.12
CA TYR A 321 15.73 -14.81 -2.54
C TYR A 321 16.83 -15.47 -3.38
N TRP A 322 17.87 -15.94 -2.69
CA TRP A 322 19.05 -16.52 -3.32
C TRP A 322 18.75 -17.85 -4.01
N ASP A 323 17.81 -18.63 -3.49
CA ASP A 323 17.46 -19.97 -3.98
C ASP A 323 16.53 -19.94 -5.20
N THR A 324 15.51 -19.09 -5.16
CA THR A 324 14.34 -19.09 -6.06
C THR A 324 14.29 -17.88 -6.99
N PHE A 325 15.14 -16.89 -6.76
CA PHE A 325 15.07 -15.57 -7.40
C PHE A 325 13.72 -14.84 -7.21
N ALA A 326 12.91 -15.27 -6.23
CA ALA A 326 11.67 -14.61 -5.87
C ALA A 326 11.93 -13.24 -5.22
N PHE A 327 11.14 -12.24 -5.58
CA PHE A 327 11.18 -10.93 -4.92
C PHE A 327 10.58 -11.03 -3.51
N LYS A 328 11.36 -10.68 -2.49
CA LYS A 328 10.92 -10.60 -1.10
C LYS A 328 10.52 -9.19 -0.71
N LYS A 329 11.34 -8.20 -1.06
CA LYS A 329 11.08 -6.79 -0.76
C LYS A 329 11.58 -5.89 -1.87
N ILE A 330 10.87 -4.79 -2.08
CA ILE A 330 11.23 -3.73 -3.02
C ILE A 330 11.12 -2.42 -2.29
N GLU A 331 12.18 -1.63 -2.33
CA GLU A 331 12.21 -0.23 -1.94
C GLU A 331 12.53 0.57 -3.21
N TYR A 332 11.63 1.48 -3.59
CA TYR A 332 11.73 2.15 -4.88
C TYR A 332 11.32 3.61 -4.79
N GLU A 333 12.19 4.48 -5.28
CA GLU A 333 11.99 5.91 -5.32
C GLU A 333 12.15 6.45 -6.74
N LEU A 334 11.30 7.41 -7.10
CA LEU A 334 11.43 8.20 -8.32
C LEU A 334 11.70 9.66 -7.99
N VAL A 335 12.91 10.09 -8.33
CA VAL A 335 13.38 11.45 -8.11
C VAL A 335 13.33 12.22 -9.43
N ALA A 336 12.76 13.42 -9.44
CA ALA A 336 12.71 14.29 -10.60
C ALA A 336 14.11 14.62 -11.12
N ALA A 337 14.38 14.29 -12.38
CA ALA A 337 15.72 14.35 -12.95
C ALA A 337 15.82 15.24 -14.20
N SER A 338 14.87 15.12 -15.14
CA SER A 338 14.80 16.01 -16.31
C SER A 338 14.59 17.46 -15.89
N LYS A 339 14.98 18.42 -16.75
CA LYS A 339 14.84 19.85 -16.46
C LYS A 339 13.38 20.23 -16.23
N GLU A 340 12.49 19.74 -17.09
CA GLU A 340 11.05 19.98 -17.07
C GLU A 340 10.44 19.37 -15.81
N GLN A 341 10.78 18.12 -15.47
CA GLN A 341 10.25 17.45 -14.29
C GLN A 341 10.78 18.06 -12.99
N LYS A 342 12.05 18.47 -12.92
CA LYS A 342 12.62 19.20 -11.77
C LYS A 342 11.89 20.51 -11.54
N SER A 343 11.66 21.29 -12.61
CA SER A 343 10.93 22.56 -12.53
C SER A 343 9.49 22.36 -12.05
N ARG A 344 8.79 21.38 -12.64
CA ARG A 344 7.41 21.02 -12.26
C ARG A 344 7.32 20.56 -10.80
N SER A 345 8.20 19.65 -10.38
CA SER A 345 8.16 19.08 -9.03
C SER A 345 8.43 20.14 -7.97
N LYS A 346 9.46 20.98 -8.14
CA LYS A 346 9.73 22.10 -7.22
C LYS A 346 8.57 23.10 -7.15
N SER A 347 7.99 23.45 -8.29
CA SER A 347 6.97 24.52 -8.35
C SER A 347 5.57 24.09 -7.90
N LEU A 348 5.18 22.84 -8.17
CA LEU A 348 3.86 22.31 -7.86
C LEU A 348 3.83 21.52 -6.54
N PHE A 349 4.93 20.86 -6.18
CA PHE A 349 4.97 19.91 -5.08
C PHE A 349 5.99 20.26 -3.99
N GLY A 350 6.91 21.20 -4.23
CA GLY A 350 7.91 21.59 -3.24
C GLY A 350 8.96 20.51 -2.92
N THR A 351 8.97 19.42 -3.69
CA THR A 351 9.88 18.28 -3.53
C THR A 351 10.44 17.85 -4.89
N LEU A 352 11.53 17.06 -4.86
CA LEU A 352 12.02 16.31 -6.02
C LEU A 352 11.68 14.82 -5.95
N LEU A 353 11.43 14.28 -4.76
CA LEU A 353 10.95 12.91 -4.58
C LEU A 353 9.45 12.89 -4.90
N ASN A 354 9.07 12.23 -5.99
CA ASN A 354 7.68 12.19 -6.45
C ASN A 354 7.00 10.85 -6.15
N HIS A 355 7.75 9.76 -6.07
CA HIS A 355 7.18 8.47 -5.72
C HIS A 355 8.14 7.79 -4.76
N LYS A 356 7.63 7.32 -3.63
CA LYS A 356 8.32 6.42 -2.71
C LYS A 356 7.42 5.22 -2.50
N LEU A 357 7.94 4.04 -2.77
CA LEU A 357 7.19 2.79 -2.79
C LEU A 357 7.97 1.73 -2.02
N VAL A 358 7.30 1.03 -1.12
CA VAL A 358 7.81 -0.22 -0.52
C VAL A 358 6.79 -1.30 -0.78
N ILE A 359 7.22 -2.46 -1.29
CA ILE A 359 6.37 -3.65 -1.41
C ILE A 359 7.10 -4.80 -0.74
N ASN A 360 6.46 -5.41 0.26
CA ASN A 360 6.91 -6.67 0.83
C ASN A 360 6.04 -7.80 0.28
N TYR A 361 6.67 -8.95 0.12
CA TYR A 361 6.01 -10.19 -0.27
C TYR A 361 6.14 -11.24 0.82
N GLN A 362 5.14 -12.11 0.89
CA GLN A 362 5.10 -13.30 1.71
C GLN A 362 4.92 -14.52 0.82
N GLU A 363 5.65 -15.58 1.14
CA GLU A 363 5.47 -16.87 0.49
C GLU A 363 4.27 -17.59 1.13
N PHE A 364 3.37 -18.09 0.29
CA PHE A 364 2.26 -18.94 0.69
C PHE A 364 2.09 -20.03 -0.38
N GLU A 365 2.15 -21.29 0.03
CA GLU A 365 2.09 -22.46 -0.87
C GLU A 365 3.07 -22.37 -2.05
N GLY A 366 4.29 -21.91 -1.80
CA GLY A 366 5.36 -21.81 -2.81
C GLY A 366 5.22 -20.64 -3.79
N LYS A 367 4.21 -19.77 -3.64
CA LYS A 367 4.03 -18.57 -4.46
C LYS A 367 4.16 -17.30 -3.60
N MET A 368 4.63 -16.23 -4.23
CA MET A 368 4.82 -14.93 -3.58
C MET A 368 3.59 -14.04 -3.74
N TYR A 369 3.08 -13.54 -2.63
CA TYR A 369 1.95 -12.62 -2.57
C TYR A 369 2.38 -11.32 -1.92
N PRO A 370 1.95 -10.15 -2.40
CA PRO A 370 2.19 -8.91 -1.67
C PRO A 370 1.49 -9.00 -0.30
N ASN A 371 2.22 -8.73 0.78
CA ASN A 371 1.65 -8.70 2.14
C ASN A 371 1.66 -7.29 2.74
N TYR A 372 2.52 -6.40 2.27
CA TYR A 372 2.53 -4.99 2.64
C TYR A 372 2.89 -4.10 1.44
N ILE A 373 2.19 -2.98 1.28
CA ILE A 373 2.47 -1.94 0.30
C ILE A 373 2.44 -0.58 1.00
N TYR A 374 3.53 0.16 0.93
CA TYR A 374 3.60 1.57 1.27
C TYR A 374 3.79 2.38 0.00
N TYR A 375 2.96 3.40 -0.24
CA TYR A 375 3.13 4.31 -1.36
C TYR A 375 2.91 5.76 -0.94
N GLU A 376 3.93 6.59 -1.13
CA GLU A 376 3.90 8.03 -0.91
C GLU A 376 4.13 8.79 -2.22
N THR A 377 3.28 9.79 -2.47
CA THR A 377 3.37 10.68 -3.64
C THR A 377 2.92 12.08 -3.27
N PRO A 378 3.54 13.15 -3.80
CA PRO A 378 3.01 14.48 -3.65
C PRO A 378 1.72 14.62 -4.46
N LYS A 379 0.82 15.48 -3.99
CA LYS A 379 -0.48 15.73 -4.57
C LYS A 379 -0.72 17.22 -4.72
N LEU A 380 -1.23 17.62 -5.88
CA LEU A 380 -1.64 18.99 -6.11
C LEU A 380 -3.08 19.18 -5.63
N VAL A 381 -3.23 19.74 -4.42
CA VAL A 381 -4.52 20.03 -3.80
C VAL A 381 -4.93 21.50 -3.99
N ASN A 382 -3.99 22.43 -3.77
CA ASN A 382 -4.16 23.87 -3.98
C ASN A 382 -3.02 24.43 -4.84
N ILE A 383 -3.34 25.32 -5.78
CA ILE A 383 -2.36 26.00 -6.65
C ILE A 383 -1.87 27.36 -6.09
N GLY A 384 -2.28 27.75 -4.87
CA GLY A 384 -1.84 28.97 -4.17
C GLY A 384 -2.27 30.25 -4.88
N ASP A 385 -1.38 31.23 -5.04
CA ASP A 385 -1.57 32.49 -5.80
C ASP A 385 -2.08 32.35 -7.26
N ARG A 386 -2.11 31.13 -7.79
CA ARG A 386 -2.69 30.83 -9.10
C ARG A 386 -4.15 30.37 -9.01
N SER A 387 -4.66 30.23 -7.80
CA SER A 387 -6.04 29.85 -7.49
C SER A 387 -6.95 30.98 -7.94
N SER A 388 -7.95 30.63 -8.73
CA SER A 388 -9.01 31.58 -9.10
C SER A 388 -10.09 31.68 -8.02
N ASP A 389 -10.03 30.86 -6.97
CA ASP A 389 -11.00 30.80 -5.89
C ASP A 389 -10.62 31.67 -4.68
N GLN A 390 -9.33 32.01 -4.52
CA GLN A 390 -8.89 32.90 -3.45
C GLN A 390 -8.86 34.35 -3.93
N PHE A 391 -9.81 35.16 -3.45
CA PHE A 391 -9.60 36.61 -3.36
C PHE A 391 -8.57 36.84 -2.25
N VAL A 392 -7.32 37.17 -2.59
CA VAL A 392 -6.32 37.54 -1.57
C VAL A 392 -5.82 38.94 -1.82
N GLU A 393 -6.04 39.77 -0.81
CA GLU A 393 -5.27 40.97 -0.54
C GLU A 393 -3.77 40.61 -0.45
N GLY A 394 -3.04 40.85 -1.53
CA GLY A 394 -1.59 41.02 -1.50
C GLY A 394 -0.72 39.74 -1.50
N ARG A 395 0.47 39.88 -2.10
CA ARG A 395 1.54 38.86 -2.16
C ARG A 395 2.16 38.49 -0.79
N GLU A 396 1.71 39.11 0.30
CA GLU A 396 2.30 38.96 1.65
C GLU A 396 1.80 37.68 2.35
N ALA A 397 0.50 37.37 2.30
CA ALA A 397 -0.05 36.12 2.85
C ALA A 397 0.51 34.85 2.18
N PHE A 398 0.99 34.96 0.93
CA PHE A 398 1.58 33.87 0.14
C PHE A 398 2.93 33.36 0.69
N ASN A 399 3.72 34.23 1.33
CA ASN A 399 5.02 33.84 1.89
C ASN A 399 4.92 33.22 3.28
N GLU A 400 3.84 33.48 4.02
CA GLU A 400 3.70 33.04 5.41
C GLU A 400 3.35 31.55 5.54
N ASN A 401 2.84 30.90 4.49
CA ASN A 401 2.27 29.55 4.61
C ASN A 401 2.81 28.48 3.63
N LYS A 402 4.11 28.56 3.28
CA LYS A 402 4.75 27.62 2.34
C LYS A 402 4.68 26.16 2.80
N ASP A 403 4.65 25.92 4.10
CA ASP A 403 4.63 24.56 4.66
C ASP A 403 3.23 23.93 4.65
N GLU A 404 2.18 24.74 4.56
CA GLU A 404 0.80 24.25 4.41
C GLU A 404 0.37 24.01 2.96
N ARG A 405 1.14 24.55 2.00
CA ARG A 405 0.81 24.55 0.57
C ARG A 405 0.95 23.18 -0.10
N TYR A 406 1.97 22.42 0.27
CA TYR A 406 2.31 21.17 -0.41
C TYR A 406 1.77 19.99 0.35
N TYR A 407 1.09 19.11 -0.38
CA TYR A 407 0.42 17.94 0.18
C TYR A 407 1.13 16.68 -0.31
N ASN A 408 1.25 15.71 0.58
CA ASN A 408 1.61 14.34 0.26
C ASN A 408 0.43 13.42 0.58
N THR A 409 0.27 12.41 -0.25
CA THR A 409 -0.63 11.30 -0.04
C THR A 409 0.18 10.06 0.28
N ILE A 410 -0.22 9.34 1.32
CA ILE A 410 0.36 8.08 1.74
C ILE A 410 -0.74 7.01 1.69
N GLN A 411 -0.47 5.88 1.06
CA GLN A 411 -1.32 4.69 1.04
C GLN A 411 -0.54 3.53 1.62
N GLU A 412 -1.07 2.95 2.69
CA GLU A 412 -0.49 1.78 3.36
C GLU A 412 -1.49 0.64 3.32
N ILE A 413 -1.09 -0.49 2.75
CA ILE A 413 -1.94 -1.67 2.58
C ILE A 413 -1.26 -2.86 3.24
N VAL A 414 -2.01 -3.58 4.08
CA VAL A 414 -1.60 -4.87 4.65
C VAL A 414 -2.58 -5.93 4.20
N PHE A 415 -2.08 -7.04 3.66
CA PHE A 415 -2.90 -8.20 3.33
C PHE A 415 -2.79 -9.25 4.42
N THR A 416 -3.93 -9.82 4.81
CA THR A 416 -4.04 -10.72 5.97
C THR A 416 -4.60 -12.09 5.60
N GLU A 417 -5.18 -12.22 4.41
CA GLU A 417 -5.81 -13.46 3.95
C GLU A 417 -5.59 -13.64 2.44
N VAL A 418 -5.19 -14.86 2.03
CA VAL A 418 -5.26 -15.31 0.63
C VAL A 418 -6.31 -16.43 0.55
N ILE A 419 -7.24 -16.30 -0.39
CA ILE A 419 -8.30 -17.29 -0.62
C ILE A 419 -8.17 -17.82 -2.05
N GLN A 420 -7.95 -19.12 -2.17
CA GLN A 420 -7.87 -19.84 -3.45
C GLN A 420 -9.06 -20.78 -3.68
N ASP A 421 -9.99 -20.84 -2.72
CA ASP A 421 -11.20 -21.66 -2.83
C ASP A 421 -12.11 -21.14 -3.95
N ARG A 422 -12.43 -22.03 -4.90
CA ARG A 422 -13.15 -21.66 -6.14
C ARG A 422 -14.57 -21.21 -5.87
N GLU A 423 -15.26 -21.80 -4.89
CA GLU A 423 -16.63 -21.43 -4.58
C GLU A 423 -16.68 -20.06 -3.93
N GLN A 424 -15.78 -19.77 -2.98
CA GLN A 424 -15.66 -18.45 -2.37
C GLN A 424 -15.28 -17.38 -3.40
N ILE A 425 -14.34 -17.68 -4.30
CA ILE A 425 -13.97 -16.76 -5.40
C ILE A 425 -15.18 -16.44 -6.27
N ALA A 426 -15.94 -17.46 -6.68
CA ALA A 426 -17.13 -17.27 -7.51
C ALA A 426 -18.19 -16.41 -6.80
N GLN A 427 -18.47 -16.71 -5.52
CA GLN A 427 -19.41 -15.95 -4.70
C GLN A 427 -19.00 -14.48 -4.53
N GLU A 428 -17.70 -14.20 -4.38
CA GLU A 428 -17.20 -12.84 -4.25
C GLU A 428 -17.30 -12.07 -5.58
N LEU A 429 -17.04 -12.75 -6.70
CA LEU A 429 -17.12 -12.16 -8.04
C LEU A 429 -18.55 -11.83 -8.48
N ASP A 430 -19.56 -12.45 -7.89
CA ASP A 430 -20.99 -12.16 -8.15
C ASP A 430 -21.47 -10.84 -7.52
N LYS A 431 -20.68 -10.25 -6.60
CA LYS A 431 -21.00 -8.97 -5.95
C LYS A 431 -20.75 -7.78 -6.89
N GLU A 432 -21.24 -6.60 -6.49
CA GLU A 432 -20.86 -5.34 -7.14
C GLU A 432 -19.49 -4.90 -6.61
N TRP A 433 -18.53 -4.73 -7.52
CA TRP A 433 -17.16 -4.33 -7.18
C TRP A 433 -16.96 -2.83 -7.37
N SER A 434 -16.40 -2.17 -6.35
CA SER A 434 -16.02 -0.76 -6.43
C SER A 434 -14.69 -0.51 -5.73
N GLU A 435 -13.71 0.00 -6.47
CA GLU A 435 -12.38 0.38 -5.99
C GLU A 435 -12.33 1.79 -5.37
N ASP A 436 -13.48 2.47 -5.28
CA ASP A 436 -13.56 3.87 -4.84
C ASP A 436 -13.50 4.01 -3.31
N ILE A 437 -12.30 4.36 -2.83
CA ILE A 437 -12.04 4.70 -1.42
C ILE A 437 -12.58 6.08 -1.03
N PHE A 438 -13.00 6.93 -1.97
CA PHE A 438 -13.45 8.31 -1.78
C PHE A 438 -14.98 8.44 -1.69
N SER A 439 -15.75 7.45 -2.13
CA SER A 439 -17.21 7.41 -1.93
C SER A 439 -17.64 7.23 -0.46
N PRO A 440 -18.67 7.96 0.01
CA PRO A 440 -19.19 7.80 1.36
C PRO A 440 -19.89 6.44 1.49
N ARG A 441 -19.69 5.77 2.64
CA ARG A 441 -20.35 4.51 3.00
C ARG A 441 -20.88 4.59 4.45
N PRO A 442 -21.96 3.87 4.78
CA PRO A 442 -22.42 3.76 6.17
C PRO A 442 -21.33 3.14 7.07
N TYR A 443 -21.19 3.66 8.30
CA TYR A 443 -20.20 3.13 9.24
C TYR A 443 -20.69 1.84 9.91
N ASN A 444 -19.93 0.76 9.74
CA ASN A 444 -20.21 -0.55 10.35
C ASN A 444 -19.34 -0.78 11.61
N LYS A 445 -19.86 -0.41 12.78
CA LYS A 445 -19.09 -0.50 14.04
C LYS A 445 -18.69 -1.94 14.41
N GLU A 446 -19.57 -2.91 14.14
CA GLU A 446 -19.33 -4.30 14.52
C GLU A 446 -18.22 -4.93 13.68
N PHE A 447 -18.19 -4.64 12.38
CA PHE A 447 -17.10 -5.04 11.49
C PHE A 447 -15.76 -4.52 11.98
N TRP A 448 -15.65 -3.20 12.19
CA TRP A 448 -14.40 -2.54 12.58
C TRP A 448 -13.87 -2.95 13.96
N LYS A 449 -14.70 -3.56 14.81
CA LYS A 449 -14.27 -4.07 16.11
C LYS A 449 -13.44 -5.35 15.98
N ASN A 450 -13.71 -6.16 14.95
CA ASN A 450 -13.13 -7.51 14.81
C ASN A 450 -12.19 -7.63 13.59
N TYR A 451 -11.95 -6.53 12.87
CA TYR A 451 -11.12 -6.52 11.67
C TYR A 451 -9.68 -6.18 12.01
N ASN A 452 -8.73 -6.95 11.47
CA ASN A 452 -7.31 -6.67 11.63
C ASN A 452 -6.95 -5.35 10.93
N VAL A 453 -6.56 -4.36 11.72
CA VAL A 453 -6.10 -3.05 11.25
C VAL A 453 -4.59 -2.93 11.45
N LEU A 454 -3.96 -2.09 10.64
CA LEU A 454 -2.57 -1.70 10.88
C LEU A 454 -2.51 -0.88 12.17
N LEU A 455 -1.68 -1.31 13.12
CA LEU A 455 -1.49 -0.60 14.38
C LEU A 455 -0.99 0.83 14.10
N GLU A 456 -1.68 1.82 14.65
CA GLU A 456 -1.27 3.21 14.54
C GLU A 456 0.11 3.45 15.15
N SER A 457 0.94 4.27 14.49
CA SER A 457 2.08 4.90 15.16
C SER A 457 1.62 5.98 16.14
N GLU A 458 2.51 6.42 17.02
CA GLU A 458 2.18 7.52 17.96
C GLU A 458 1.79 8.81 17.23
N GLU A 459 2.38 9.08 16.06
CA GLU A 459 1.99 10.21 15.21
C GLU A 459 0.57 10.02 14.63
N GLU A 460 0.21 8.79 14.25
CA GLU A 460 -1.09 8.44 13.70
C GLU A 460 -2.20 8.45 14.75
N GLU A 461 -1.93 8.01 15.98
CA GLU A 461 -2.88 8.15 17.09
C GLU A 461 -3.19 9.62 17.36
N LYS A 462 -2.15 10.45 17.43
CA LYS A 462 -2.30 11.90 17.61
C LYS A 462 -3.11 12.51 16.46
N LEU A 463 -2.83 12.09 15.23
CA LEU A 463 -3.60 12.45 14.04
C LEU A 463 -5.10 12.15 14.22
N ILE A 464 -5.45 10.91 14.59
CA ILE A 464 -6.85 10.49 14.76
C ILE A 464 -7.53 11.35 15.84
N GLN A 465 -6.83 11.61 16.94
CA GLN A 465 -7.33 12.47 18.02
C GLN A 465 -7.57 13.91 17.56
N ASP A 466 -6.62 14.50 16.82
CA ASP A 466 -6.71 15.88 16.33
C ASP A 466 -7.86 16.04 15.30
N LEU A 467 -8.01 15.09 14.39
CA LEU A 467 -9.13 15.05 13.46
C LEU A 467 -10.48 14.87 14.18
N SER A 468 -10.52 14.04 15.21
CA SER A 468 -11.73 13.80 16.01
C SER A 468 -12.13 15.01 16.85
N LYS A 469 -11.16 15.79 17.36
CA LYS A 469 -11.43 17.06 18.06
C LYS A 469 -11.95 18.14 17.09
N ARG A 470 -11.38 18.26 15.90
CA ARG A 470 -11.86 19.24 14.91
C ARG A 470 -13.26 18.91 14.43
N ALA A 471 -13.54 17.63 14.19
CA ALA A 471 -14.85 17.12 13.84
C ALA A 471 -15.97 17.56 14.80
N SER A 472 -15.71 17.55 16.12
CA SER A 472 -16.71 17.93 17.11
C SER A 472 -16.97 19.44 17.13
N LEU A 473 -15.95 20.25 16.81
CA LEU A 473 -16.07 21.71 16.70
C LEU A 473 -16.94 22.14 15.50
N PHE A 474 -16.96 21.38 14.40
CA PHE A 474 -17.82 21.67 13.24
C PHE A 474 -19.28 21.21 13.42
N LYS A 475 -19.57 20.39 14.45
CA LYS A 475 -20.92 19.92 14.79
C LYS A 475 -21.65 20.85 15.77
N GLN A 476 -20.94 21.79 16.40
CA GLN A 476 -21.50 22.88 17.22
C GLN A 476 -21.74 24.10 16.33
#